data_AF-A0A3E0L1J9-F1
#
_entry.id   AF-A0A3E0L1J9-F1
#
_cell.length_a   1.000
_cell.length_b   1.000
_cell.length_c   1.000
_cell.angle_alpha   90.00
_cell.angle_beta   90.00
_cell.angle_gamma   90.00
#
_symmetry.space_group_name_H-M   'P 1'
#
loop_
_entity.id
_entity.type
_entity.pdbx_description
1 polymer ?
#
loop_
_entity_poly.entity_id
_entity_poly.type
_entity_poly.pdbx_seq_one_letter_code
_entity_poly.pdbx_strand_id
1 'polypeptide(L)'
;MVQSSEKIEVKYGEREIAEGTLITFPNPRPGRNYDIHITLPEYTCKCPFSGYPDFATIYLSYVPDQKVMELKAIKLYINSYRDRYISHEEAINQILDDLVAACEPLQMKVKGDFHPRGNVHTVVEVMYKKE
;
A
#
# COMPACT_ATOMS: atom_id res chain seq x y z
N MET A 1 33.17 7.15 31.81
CA MET A 1 32.37 8.30 31.32
C MET A 1 31.07 7.74 30.78
N VAL A 2 29.95 8.22 31.32
CA VAL A 2 28.60 7.70 31.05
C VAL A 2 28.24 8.02 29.59
N GLN A 3 28.01 6.99 28.78
CA GLN A 3 27.43 7.16 27.45
C GLN A 3 26.00 7.70 27.64
N SER A 4 25.81 8.97 27.29
CA SER A 4 24.49 9.57 27.14
C SER A 4 23.75 8.84 26.02
N SER A 5 22.68 8.12 26.37
CA SER A 5 21.73 7.61 25.39
C SER A 5 21.08 8.82 24.70
N GLU A 6 21.53 9.14 23.49
CA GLU A 6 20.83 10.11 22.64
C GLU A 6 19.42 9.56 22.37
N LYS A 7 18.40 10.29 22.84
CA LYS A 7 17.02 10.01 22.44
C LYS A 7 16.91 10.30 20.95
N ILE A 8 16.75 9.25 20.13
CA ILE A 8 16.48 9.41 18.71
C ILE A 8 15.13 10.11 18.56
N GLU A 9 15.14 11.34 18.09
CA GLU A 9 13.92 12.10 17.81
C GLU A 9 13.30 11.58 16.50
N VAL A 10 12.25 10.78 16.63
CA VAL A 10 11.48 10.23 15.49
C VAL A 10 10.89 11.38 14.67
N LYS A 11 11.06 11.38 13.35
CA LYS A 11 10.55 12.44 12.47
C LYS A 11 9.02 12.36 12.34
N TYR A 12 8.36 13.48 12.03
CA TYR A 12 6.89 13.51 11.98
C TYR A 12 6.30 12.49 11.00
N GLY A 13 6.91 12.31 9.82
CA GLY A 13 6.43 11.37 8.81
C GLY A 13 6.56 9.91 9.25
N GLU A 14 7.61 9.57 10.01
CA GLU A 14 7.80 8.23 10.58
C GLU A 14 6.71 7.92 11.60
N ARG A 15 6.32 8.92 12.43
CA ARG A 15 5.18 8.79 13.35
C ARG A 15 3.86 8.59 12.61
N GLU A 16 3.60 9.42 11.59
CA GLU A 16 2.38 9.30 10.79
C GLU A 16 2.25 7.95 10.06
N ILE A 17 3.37 7.38 9.60
CA ILE A 17 3.38 6.05 8.97
C ILE A 17 3.09 4.97 10.01
N ALA A 18 3.71 5.05 11.20
CA ALA A 18 3.55 4.06 12.25
C ALA A 18 2.14 4.04 12.86
N GLU A 19 1.51 5.21 12.98
CA GLU A 19 0.16 5.38 13.54
C GLU A 19 -0.94 5.39 12.47
N GLY A 20 -0.55 5.43 11.19
CA GLY A 20 -1.44 5.54 10.05
C GLY A 20 -2.35 4.32 9.92
N THR A 21 -3.64 4.58 9.71
CA THR A 21 -4.64 3.55 9.42
C THR A 21 -5.37 3.90 8.13
N LEU A 22 -5.97 2.90 7.49
CA LEU A 22 -6.80 3.13 6.31
C LEU A 22 -8.07 3.90 6.72
N ILE A 23 -8.30 5.04 6.08
CA ILE A 23 -9.45 5.90 6.32
C ILE A 23 -10.28 5.94 5.04
N THR A 24 -11.60 5.94 5.22
CA THR A 24 -12.56 6.08 4.13
C THR A 24 -13.54 7.21 4.41
N PHE A 25 -14.20 7.68 3.35
CA PHE A 25 -15.28 8.65 3.42
C PHE A 25 -16.46 8.21 2.53
N PRO A 26 -17.67 8.75 2.74
CA PRO A 26 -18.84 8.36 1.95
C PRO A 26 -18.65 8.61 0.45
N ASN A 27 -19.08 7.65 -0.38
CA ASN A 27 -19.12 7.83 -1.82
C ASN A 27 -20.06 9.00 -2.16
N PRO A 28 -19.59 10.05 -2.88
CA PRO A 28 -20.40 11.21 -3.22
C PRO A 28 -21.49 10.93 -4.26
N ARG A 29 -21.39 9.82 -5.00
CA ARG A 29 -22.33 9.39 -6.04
C ARG A 29 -22.66 7.89 -5.93
N PRO A 30 -23.32 7.44 -4.85
CA PRO A 30 -23.76 6.05 -4.74
C PRO A 30 -24.70 5.68 -5.90
N GLY A 31 -24.57 4.45 -6.43
CA GLY A 31 -25.41 3.93 -7.51
C GLY A 31 -24.93 4.28 -8.93
N ARG A 32 -23.90 5.11 -9.10
CA ARG A 32 -23.20 5.27 -10.38
C ARG A 32 -21.84 4.59 -10.29
N ASN A 33 -21.58 3.64 -11.18
CA ASN A 33 -20.24 3.07 -11.32
C ASN A 33 -19.30 4.09 -11.94
N TYR A 34 -18.14 4.29 -11.32
CA TYR A 34 -17.04 5.06 -11.85
C TYR A 34 -15.71 4.46 -11.37
N ASP A 35 -14.69 4.53 -12.22
CA ASP A 35 -13.36 4.01 -11.90
C ASP A 35 -12.53 5.09 -11.22
N ILE A 36 -11.83 4.69 -10.16
CA ILE A 36 -10.78 5.49 -9.52
C ILE A 36 -9.45 4.80 -9.80
N HIS A 37 -8.51 5.55 -10.40
CA HIS A 37 -7.14 5.10 -10.64
C HIS A 37 -6.16 5.91 -9.80
N ILE A 38 -5.31 5.22 -9.04
CA ILE A 38 -4.30 5.81 -8.15
C ILE A 38 -2.95 5.17 -8.46
N THR A 39 -1.94 6.01 -8.64
CA THR A 39 -0.55 5.59 -8.82
C THR A 39 0.25 5.94 -7.58
N LEU A 40 0.96 4.97 -7.03
CA LEU A 40 1.78 5.07 -5.82
C LEU A 40 3.22 4.68 -6.18
N PRO A 41 4.03 5.63 -6.67
CA PRO A 41 5.36 5.33 -7.24
C PRO A 41 6.45 5.08 -6.18
N GLU A 42 6.16 5.27 -4.89
CA GLU A 42 7.15 5.24 -3.81
C GLU A 42 7.03 4.00 -2.92
N TYR A 43 6.51 2.88 -3.44
CA TYR A 43 6.46 1.63 -2.68
C TYR A 43 7.87 1.03 -2.50
N THR A 44 8.16 0.59 -1.29
CA THR A 44 9.36 -0.17 -0.99
C THR A 44 9.13 -1.12 0.18
N CYS A 45 9.85 -2.24 0.19
CA CYS A 45 9.88 -3.22 1.28
C CYS A 45 11.25 -3.90 1.35
N LYS A 46 11.42 -4.87 2.26
CA LYS A 46 12.63 -5.68 2.37
C LYS A 46 12.37 -7.11 1.92
N CYS A 47 13.30 -7.65 1.15
CA CYS A 47 13.25 -9.06 0.77
C CYS A 47 13.43 -9.95 2.00
N PRO A 48 12.59 -10.98 2.20
CA PRO A 48 12.63 -11.83 3.39
C PRO A 48 13.91 -12.68 3.49
N PHE A 49 14.59 -12.93 2.37
CA PHE A 49 15.80 -13.76 2.35
C PHE A 49 17.09 -12.93 2.51
N SER A 50 17.23 -11.86 1.72
CA SER A 50 18.48 -11.07 1.67
C SER A 50 18.45 -9.80 2.50
N GLY A 51 17.26 -9.31 2.89
CA GLY A 51 17.07 -8.01 3.52
C GLY A 51 17.32 -6.81 2.60
N TYR A 52 17.64 -7.02 1.32
CA TYR A 52 17.79 -5.92 0.37
C TYR A 52 16.46 -5.20 0.15
N PRO A 53 16.49 -3.87 -0.09
CA PRO A 53 15.31 -3.11 -0.40
C PRO A 53 14.77 -3.47 -1.79
N ASP A 54 13.47 -3.67 -1.86
CA ASP A 54 12.69 -3.81 -3.08
C ASP A 54 11.96 -2.50 -3.35
N PHE A 55 11.76 -2.16 -4.62
CA PHE A 55 11.05 -0.96 -5.04
C PHE A 55 10.03 -1.34 -6.10
N ALA A 56 8.87 -0.68 -6.08
CA ALA A 56 7.82 -0.88 -7.07
C ALA A 56 7.00 0.38 -7.27
N THR A 57 6.32 0.46 -8.40
CA THR A 57 5.13 1.32 -8.55
C THR A 57 3.89 0.48 -8.31
N ILE A 58 3.04 0.89 -7.37
CA ILE A 58 1.74 0.26 -7.16
C ILE A 58 0.68 1.04 -7.93
N TYR A 59 -0.09 0.32 -8.73
CA TYR A 59 -1.27 0.85 -9.41
C TYR A 59 -2.51 0.25 -8.76
N LEU A 60 -3.36 1.12 -8.21
CA LEU A 60 -4.65 0.76 -7.65
C LEU A 60 -5.73 1.25 -8.60
N SER A 61 -6.64 0.36 -9.00
CA SER A 61 -7.84 0.69 -9.76
C SER A 61 -9.05 0.08 -9.07
N TYR A 62 -10.09 0.86 -8.80
CA TYR A 62 -11.28 0.31 -8.15
C TYR A 62 -12.56 1.07 -8.48
N VAL A 63 -13.68 0.38 -8.37
CA VAL A 63 -15.02 0.95 -8.44
C VAL A 63 -15.57 0.97 -7.00
N PRO A 64 -15.76 2.14 -6.38
CA PRO A 64 -16.26 2.22 -5.02
C PRO A 64 -17.74 1.81 -4.95
N ASP A 65 -18.14 1.23 -3.82
CA ASP A 65 -19.54 1.03 -3.46
C ASP A 65 -20.01 2.21 -2.59
N GLN A 66 -20.12 2.04 -1.27
CA GLN A 66 -20.59 3.08 -0.36
C GLN A 66 -19.47 3.99 0.18
N LYS A 67 -18.21 3.55 0.07
CA LYS A 67 -17.04 4.22 0.65
C LYS A 67 -15.98 4.48 -0.42
N VAL A 68 -15.25 5.57 -0.26
CA VAL A 68 -14.08 5.94 -1.06
C VAL A 68 -12.88 6.05 -0.13
N MET A 69 -11.72 5.58 -0.58
CA MET A 69 -10.48 5.64 0.19
C MET A 69 -9.93 7.07 0.26
N GLU A 70 -9.43 7.47 1.43
CA GLU A 70 -8.73 8.75 1.60
C GLU A 70 -7.27 8.64 1.14
N LEU A 71 -6.78 9.62 0.38
CA LEU A 71 -5.50 9.53 -0.33
C LEU A 71 -4.29 9.55 0.60
N LYS A 72 -4.30 10.37 1.66
CA LYS A 72 -3.21 10.42 2.64
C LYS A 72 -3.12 9.09 3.38
N ALA A 73 -4.24 8.48 3.76
CA ALA A 73 -4.30 7.20 4.44
C ALA A 73 -3.71 6.07 3.58
N ILE A 74 -4.06 6.00 2.28
CA ILE A 74 -3.45 5.03 1.35
C ILE A 74 -1.93 5.25 1.27
N LYS A 75 -1.48 6.50 1.12
CA LYS A 75 -0.06 6.83 1.06
C LYS A 75 0.69 6.35 2.30
N LEU A 76 0.17 6.63 3.50
CA LEU A 76 0.79 6.23 4.76
C LEU A 76 0.81 4.70 4.93
N TYR A 77 -0.29 4.03 4.58
CA TYR A 77 -0.38 2.57 4.58
C TYR A 77 0.66 1.94 3.66
N ILE A 78 0.81 2.43 2.43
CA ILE A 78 1.82 1.94 1.48
C ILE A 78 3.23 2.18 2.00
N ASN A 79 3.50 3.36 2.56
CA ASN A 79 4.82 3.67 3.13
C ASN A 79 5.16 2.81 4.36
N SER A 80 4.17 2.23 5.05
CA SER A 80 4.39 1.30 6.17
C SER A 80 5.12 0.02 5.76
N TYR A 81 5.14 -0.32 4.46
CA TYR A 81 5.85 -1.49 3.95
C TYR A 81 7.37 -1.35 3.95
N ARG A 82 7.91 -0.13 4.10
CA ARG A 82 9.33 0.18 3.93
C ARG A 82 10.28 -0.77 4.66
N ASP A 83 9.97 -1.07 5.92
CA ASP A 83 10.82 -1.90 6.77
C ASP A 83 10.29 -3.32 6.98
N ARG A 84 9.22 -3.71 6.28
CA ARG A 84 8.63 -5.05 6.35
C ARG A 84 9.41 -6.04 5.49
N TYR A 85 9.68 -7.21 6.06
CA TYR A 85 10.23 -8.36 5.34
C TYR A 85 9.10 -9.16 4.71
N ILE A 86 8.93 -9.07 3.39
CA ILE A 86 7.76 -9.60 2.68
C ILE A 86 8.08 -9.92 1.22
N SER A 87 7.49 -10.98 0.66
CA SER A 87 7.65 -11.29 -0.77
C SER A 87 6.83 -10.33 -1.64
N HIS A 88 7.15 -10.25 -2.94
CA HIS A 88 6.41 -9.41 -3.88
C HIS A 88 4.95 -9.86 -3.99
N GLU A 89 4.73 -11.17 -4.06
CA GLU A 89 3.41 -11.79 -4.20
C GLU A 89 2.55 -11.53 -2.98
N GLU A 90 3.10 -11.78 -1.79
CA GLU A 90 2.38 -11.58 -0.53
C GLU A 90 2.04 -10.10 -0.31
N ALA A 91 2.98 -9.20 -0.60
CA ALA A 91 2.72 -7.77 -0.46
C ALA A 91 1.51 -7.31 -1.29
N ILE A 92 1.42 -7.73 -2.55
CA ILE A 92 0.34 -7.30 -3.43
C ILE A 92 -1.01 -7.93 -3.05
N ASN A 93 -1.03 -9.18 -2.58
CA ASN A 93 -2.24 -9.82 -2.06
C ASN A 93 -2.72 -9.13 -0.77
N GLN A 94 -1.83 -8.92 0.20
CA GLN A 94 -2.16 -8.24 1.45
C GLN A 94 -2.68 -6.81 1.22
N ILE A 95 -2.08 -6.07 0.28
CA ILE A 95 -2.58 -4.74 -0.09
C ILE A 95 -4.01 -4.82 -0.61
N LEU A 96 -4.33 -5.78 -1.48
CA LEU A 96 -5.70 -5.95 -1.97
C LEU A 96 -6.66 -6.26 -0.81
N ASP A 97 -6.32 -7.23 0.03
CA ASP A 97 -7.18 -7.68 1.12
C ASP A 97 -7.50 -6.56 2.10
N ASP A 98 -6.49 -5.79 2.52
CA ASP A 98 -6.65 -4.69 3.47
C ASP A 98 -7.50 -3.56 2.87
N LEU A 99 -7.29 -3.22 1.59
CA LEU A 99 -8.05 -2.18 0.90
C LEU A 99 -9.51 -2.59 0.67
N VAL A 100 -9.75 -3.85 0.31
CA VAL A 100 -11.10 -4.42 0.17
C VAL A 100 -11.83 -4.40 1.52
N ALA A 101 -11.16 -4.83 2.60
CA ALA A 101 -11.73 -4.78 3.94
C ALA A 101 -12.06 -3.36 4.40
N ALA A 102 -11.27 -2.36 3.99
CA ALA A 102 -11.48 -0.97 4.40
C ALA A 102 -12.67 -0.30 3.71
N CYS A 103 -12.86 -0.50 2.39
CA CYS A 103 -13.88 0.23 1.61
C CYS A 103 -14.98 -0.61 0.95
N GLU A 104 -14.90 -1.93 1.01
CA GLU A 104 -15.90 -2.85 0.46
C GLU A 104 -16.33 -2.49 -0.99
N PRO A 105 -15.36 -2.36 -1.93
CA PRO A 105 -15.62 -1.87 -3.28
C PRO A 105 -16.49 -2.84 -4.08
N LEU A 106 -17.02 -2.41 -5.21
CA LEU A 106 -17.65 -3.33 -6.17
C LEU A 106 -16.60 -4.18 -6.89
N GLN A 107 -15.49 -3.55 -7.26
CA GLN A 107 -14.36 -4.16 -7.96
C GLN A 107 -13.07 -3.46 -7.55
N MET A 108 -11.97 -4.20 -7.44
CA MET A 108 -10.65 -3.62 -7.16
C MET A 108 -9.56 -4.45 -7.84
N LYS A 109 -8.55 -3.78 -8.40
CA LYS A 109 -7.34 -4.38 -8.95
C LYS A 109 -6.13 -3.67 -8.35
N VAL A 110 -5.17 -4.45 -7.91
CA VAL A 110 -3.84 -3.97 -7.49
C VAL A 110 -2.81 -4.59 -8.42
N LYS A 111 -1.97 -3.75 -9.04
CA LYS A 111 -0.80 -4.15 -9.81
C LYS A 111 0.45 -3.62 -9.11
N GLY A 112 1.38 -4.50 -8.74
CA GLY A 112 2.73 -4.15 -8.35
C GLY A 112 3.70 -4.35 -9.50
N ASP A 113 4.33 -3.27 -9.95
CA ASP A 113 5.37 -3.29 -10.99
C ASP A 113 6.74 -3.06 -10.33
N PHE A 114 7.45 -4.16 -10.04
CA PHE A 114 8.68 -4.14 -9.25
C PHE A 114 9.90 -3.82 -10.10
N HIS A 115 10.86 -3.09 -9.55
CA HIS A 115 12.15 -2.88 -10.22
C HIS A 115 12.92 -4.19 -10.38
N PRO A 116 13.69 -4.36 -11.47
CA PRO A 116 14.40 -5.61 -11.72
C PRO A 116 15.42 -5.97 -10.64
N ARG A 117 15.51 -7.27 -10.33
CA ARG A 117 16.55 -7.87 -9.49
C ARG A 117 17.32 -8.94 -10.23
N GLY A 118 18.65 -8.82 -10.28
CA GLY A 118 19.49 -9.78 -11.00
C GLY A 118 19.09 -9.94 -12.48
N ASN A 119 18.64 -8.84 -13.11
CA ASN A 119 18.08 -8.78 -14.47
C ASN A 119 16.71 -9.47 -14.65
N VAL A 120 15.99 -9.81 -13.57
CA VAL A 120 14.62 -10.34 -13.62
C VAL A 120 13.64 -9.26 -13.20
N HIS A 121 12.67 -8.97 -14.08
CA HIS A 121 11.56 -8.04 -13.83
C HIS A 121 10.31 -8.81 -13.44
N THR A 122 9.59 -8.32 -12.42
CA THR A 122 8.41 -8.99 -11.87
C THR A 122 7.24 -8.02 -11.81
N VAL A 123 6.09 -8.47 -12.31
CA VAL A 123 4.81 -7.79 -12.16
C VAL A 123 3.85 -8.77 -11.50
N VAL A 124 3.19 -8.33 -10.42
CA VAL A 124 2.15 -9.10 -9.74
C VAL A 124 0.83 -8.33 -9.87
N GLU A 125 -0.23 -9.01 -10.29
CA GLU A 125 -1.57 -8.44 -10.42
C GLU A 125 -2.59 -9.32 -9.70
N VAL A 126 -3.44 -8.70 -8.89
CA VAL A 126 -4.52 -9.36 -8.15
C VAL A 126 -5.81 -8.55 -8.32
N MET A 127 -6.95 -9.23 -8.29
CA MET A 127 -8.25 -8.60 -8.48
C MET A 127 -9.31 -9.18 -7.54
N TYR A 128 -10.17 -8.29 -7.07
CA TYR A 128 -11.37 -8.58 -6.31
C TYR A 128 -12.60 -8.11 -7.08
N LYS A 129 -13.68 -8.88 -7.00
CA LYS A 129 -15.00 -8.52 -7.49
C LYS A 129 -16.04 -8.99 -6.50
N LYS A 130 -16.95 -8.10 -6.10
CA LYS A 130 -18.07 -8.40 -5.22
C LYS A 130 -19.03 -9.35 -5.95
N GLU A 131 -19.38 -10.45 -5.29
CA GLU A 131 -20.39 -11.42 -5.77
C GLU A 131 -21.81 -10.85 -5.70
#